data_AF-A0A7S2Q6M2-F1
#
_entry.id   AF-A0A7S2Q6M2-F1
#
_cell.length_a   1.000
_cell.length_b   1.000
_cell.length_c   1.000
_cell.angle_alpha   90.00
_cell.angle_beta   90.00
_cell.angle_gamma   90.00
#
_symmetry.space_group_name_H-M   'P 1'
#
loop_
_entity.id
_entity.type
_entity.pdbx_description
1 polymer ?
#
loop_
_entity_poly.entity_id
_entity_poly.type
_entity_poly.pdbx_seq_one_letter_code
_entity_poly.pdbx_strand_id
1 'polypeptide(L)'
;RMLSLDLDASLPCGGILVGGVAKLLGRLAACNGSPLRQLSLGYLWWSEASDEALAGISAALAALASHGRGDFSGGGLQGVTVWYPMEQELGALEAVSSALAGAAPWLEEVCIVDGWAHDGAGL
;
A
#
# COMPACT_ATOMS: atom_id res chain seq x y z
N ARG A 1 -10.08 -18.13 0.03
CA ARG A 1 -8.94 -17.90 0.95
C ARG A 1 -8.51 -16.47 0.77
N MET A 2 -8.44 -15.70 1.86
CA MET A 2 -8.02 -14.30 1.83
C MET A 2 -6.50 -14.25 1.92
N LEU A 3 -5.85 -13.60 0.96
CA LEU A 3 -4.43 -13.27 1.08
C LEU A 3 -4.36 -11.93 1.81
N SER A 4 -3.67 -11.90 2.94
CA SER A 4 -3.25 -10.67 3.61
C SER A 4 -1.74 -10.53 3.39
N LEU A 5 -1.30 -9.35 3.01
CA LEU A 5 0.11 -9.02 2.86
C LEU A 5 0.45 -7.93 3.88
N ASP A 6 1.42 -8.24 4.74
CA ASP A 6 2.02 -7.31 5.69
C ASP A 6 3.51 -7.18 5.34
N LEU A 7 3.97 -5.94 5.27
CA LEU A 7 5.34 -5.59 4.88
C LEU A 7 5.93 -4.70 5.97
N ASP A 8 6.96 -5.23 6.64
CA ASP A 8 7.84 -4.49 7.55
C ASP A 8 9.17 -4.21 6.85
N ALA A 9 9.50 -2.92 6.75
CA ALA A 9 10.62 -2.37 6.02
C ALA A 9 11.57 -1.55 6.93
N SER A 10 11.79 -2.02 8.16
CA SER A 10 12.60 -1.42 9.27
C SER A 10 14.09 -1.11 9.03
N LEU A 11 14.53 -0.87 7.79
CA LEU A 11 15.93 -0.50 7.47
C LEU A 11 16.05 0.99 7.06
N PRO A 12 17.21 1.63 7.29
CA PRO A 12 17.52 3.03 6.94
C PRO A 12 17.57 3.32 5.42
N CYS A 13 16.96 2.46 4.60
CA CYS A 13 16.77 2.62 3.16
C CYS A 13 15.28 2.74 2.79
N GLY A 14 14.45 3.21 3.74
CA GLY A 14 12.99 3.10 3.69
C GLY A 14 12.32 3.72 2.46
N GLY A 15 12.86 4.83 1.90
CA GLY A 15 12.35 5.40 0.65
C GLY A 15 12.56 4.49 -0.58
N ILE A 16 13.68 3.75 -0.64
CA ILE A 16 13.97 2.79 -1.72
C ILE A 16 13.00 1.60 -1.64
N LEU A 17 12.61 1.21 -0.43
CA LEU A 17 11.70 0.10 -0.21
C LEU A 17 10.30 0.39 -0.76
N VAL A 18 9.82 1.64 -0.75
CA VAL A 18 8.56 2.03 -1.40
C VAL A 18 8.56 1.63 -2.88
N GLY A 19 9.65 1.91 -3.61
CA GLY A 19 9.79 1.51 -5.00
C GLY A 19 9.90 -0.01 -5.20
N GLY A 20 10.49 -0.73 -4.23
CA GLY A 20 10.50 -2.20 -4.20
C GLY A 20 9.10 -2.79 -4.02
N VAL A 21 8.33 -2.24 -3.08
CA VAL A 21 6.93 -2.60 -2.81
C VAL A 21 6.06 -2.33 -4.04
N ALA A 22 6.22 -1.18 -4.69
CA ALA A 22 5.53 -0.87 -5.94
C ALA A 22 5.72 -1.97 -7.00
N LYS A 23 6.96 -2.44 -7.20
CA LYS A 23 7.27 -3.53 -8.14
C LYS A 23 6.64 -4.85 -7.72
N LEU A 24 6.64 -5.18 -6.44
CA LEU A 24 6.00 -6.38 -5.90
C LEU A 24 4.49 -6.35 -6.14
N LEU A 25 3.82 -5.26 -5.75
CA LEU A 25 2.38 -5.07 -5.92
C LEU A 25 1.98 -5.07 -7.40
N GLY A 26 2.78 -4.45 -8.27
CA GLY A 26 2.55 -4.49 -9.72
C GLY A 26 2.65 -5.91 -10.31
N ARG A 27 3.57 -6.74 -9.80
CA ARG A 27 3.65 -8.16 -10.19
C ARG A 27 2.47 -8.95 -9.65
N LEU A 28 2.04 -8.69 -8.41
CA LEU A 28 0.84 -9.30 -7.82
C LEU A 28 -0.41 -8.96 -8.63
N ALA A 29 -0.57 -7.70 -9.06
CA ALA A 29 -1.67 -7.27 -9.92
C ALA A 29 -1.67 -7.97 -11.29
N ALA A 30 -0.49 -8.33 -11.80
CA ALA A 30 -0.35 -9.07 -13.06
C ALA A 30 -0.57 -10.59 -12.89
N CYS A 31 -0.46 -11.11 -11.67
CA CYS A 31 -0.74 -12.51 -11.39
C CYS A 31 -2.24 -12.70 -11.15
N ASN A 32 -2.93 -13.43 -12.03
CA ASN A 32 -4.34 -13.84 -11.87
C ASN A 32 -4.58 -14.83 -10.70
N GLY A 33 -3.63 -14.96 -9.77
CA GLY A 33 -3.63 -15.92 -8.68
C GLY A 33 -4.21 -15.32 -7.42
N SER A 34 -5.52 -15.53 -7.19
CA SER A 34 -6.29 -15.11 -6.01
C SER A 34 -6.35 -13.58 -5.76
N PRO A 35 -7.56 -13.02 -5.55
CA PRO A 35 -7.68 -11.59 -5.29
C PRO A 35 -7.08 -11.20 -3.93
N LEU A 36 -6.16 -10.23 -3.93
CA LEU A 36 -5.73 -9.51 -2.74
C LEU A 36 -6.84 -8.52 -2.37
N ARG A 37 -7.48 -8.72 -1.20
CA ARG A 37 -8.59 -7.85 -0.75
C ARG A 37 -8.16 -6.82 0.29
N GLN A 38 -7.17 -7.15 1.10
CA GLN A 38 -6.69 -6.33 2.21
C GLN A 38 -5.17 -6.23 2.12
N LEU A 39 -4.65 -5.01 2.27
CA LEU A 39 -3.22 -4.71 2.26
C LEU A 39 -2.88 -3.85 3.47
N SER A 40 -1.89 -4.28 4.25
CA SER A 40 -1.29 -3.48 5.31
C SER A 40 0.13 -3.12 4.91
N LEU A 41 0.45 -1.83 4.90
CA LEU A 41 1.79 -1.32 4.62
C LEU A 41 2.32 -0.64 5.89
N GLY A 42 3.33 -1.23 6.52
CA GLY A 42 3.96 -0.66 7.71
C GLY A 42 5.43 -0.34 7.51
N TYR A 43 6.01 0.40 8.46
CA TYR A 43 7.46 0.60 8.57
C TYR A 43 8.15 1.14 7.30
N LEU A 44 7.43 1.86 6.44
CA LEU A 44 7.97 2.51 5.24
C LEU A 44 8.30 3.98 5.53
N TRP A 45 9.40 4.46 4.95
CA TRP A 45 9.80 5.86 5.04
C TRP A 45 9.23 6.68 3.89
N TRP A 46 7.93 6.94 3.96
CA TRP A 46 7.13 7.62 2.94
C TRP A 46 7.62 9.03 2.65
N SER A 47 8.05 9.77 3.67
CA SER A 47 8.59 11.13 3.50
C SER A 47 9.91 11.17 2.72
N GLU A 48 10.64 10.05 2.63
CA GLU A 48 11.88 9.91 1.84
C GLU A 48 11.66 9.21 0.50
N ALA A 49 10.44 8.80 0.18
CA ALA A 49 10.12 8.19 -1.10
C ALA A 49 10.27 9.23 -2.22
N SER A 50 10.95 8.86 -3.31
CA SER A 50 11.01 9.71 -4.48
C SER A 50 9.64 9.79 -5.18
N ASP A 51 9.41 10.84 -5.95
CA ASP A 51 8.18 11.00 -6.74
C ASP A 51 7.94 9.79 -7.67
N GLU A 52 9.01 9.21 -8.22
CA GLU A 52 8.90 7.99 -9.04
C GLU A 52 8.46 6.77 -8.23
N ALA A 53 8.92 6.65 -6.97
CA ALA A 53 8.49 5.58 -6.08
C ALA A 53 7.03 5.74 -5.68
N LEU A 54 6.59 6.98 -5.38
CA LEU A 54 5.20 7.32 -5.06
C LEU A 54 4.27 7.11 -6.26
N ALA A 55 4.68 7.52 -7.46
CA ALA A 55 3.94 7.25 -8.69
C ALA A 55 3.84 5.75 -8.97
N GLY A 56 4.93 5.01 -8.75
CA GLY A 56 4.98 3.56 -8.93
C GLY A 56 4.03 2.82 -7.99
N ILE A 57 4.02 3.15 -6.70
CA ILE A 57 3.13 2.50 -5.74
C ILE A 57 1.67 2.89 -5.99
N SER A 58 1.40 4.14 -6.37
CA SER A 58 0.07 4.60 -6.75
C SER A 58 -0.50 3.83 -7.93
N ALA A 59 0.29 3.67 -8.99
CA ALA A 59 -0.09 2.86 -10.16
C ALA A 59 -0.32 1.39 -9.80
N ALA A 60 0.51 0.82 -8.93
CA ALA A 60 0.37 -0.58 -8.50
C ALA A 60 -0.89 -0.81 -7.65
N LEU A 61 -1.20 0.11 -6.72
CA LEU A 61 -2.42 0.06 -5.91
C LEU A 61 -3.67 0.21 -6.77
N ALA A 62 -3.66 1.14 -7.73
CA ALA A 62 -4.77 1.30 -8.68
C ALA A 62 -4.99 0.04 -9.52
N ALA A 63 -3.91 -0.61 -9.98
CA ALA A 63 -3.98 -1.87 -10.71
C ALA A 63 -4.57 -3.00 -9.86
N LEU A 64 -4.19 -3.10 -8.58
CA LEU A 64 -4.75 -4.08 -7.64
C LEU A 64 -6.23 -3.82 -7.33
N ALA A 65 -6.62 -2.56 -7.13
CA ALA A 65 -7.99 -2.18 -6.76
C ALA A 65 -8.98 -2.29 -7.94
N SER A 66 -8.51 -2.04 -9.16
CA SER A 66 -9.30 -2.23 -10.39
C SER A 66 -9.34 -3.68 -10.88
N HIS A 67 -8.50 -4.56 -10.33
CA HIS A 67 -8.47 -5.97 -10.71
C HIS A 67 -9.81 -6.67 -10.40
N GLY A 68 -10.34 -7.44 -11.36
CA GLY A 68 -11.56 -8.24 -11.15
C GLY A 68 -12.90 -7.50 -11.14
N ARG A 69 -12.96 -6.22 -11.56
CA ARG A 69 -14.24 -5.49 -11.76
C ARG A 69 -14.85 -5.62 -13.16
N GLY A 70 -14.27 -6.43 -14.05
CA GLY A 70 -14.87 -6.83 -15.33
C GLY A 70 -15.41 -8.26 -15.28
N ASP A 71 -16.74 -8.42 -15.36
CA ASP A 71 -17.55 -9.65 -15.54
C ASP A 71 -17.26 -10.93 -14.74
N PHE A 72 -16.19 -11.00 -13.94
CA PHE A 72 -15.86 -12.14 -13.09
C PHE A 72 -15.65 -11.68 -11.65
N SER A 73 -16.54 -12.15 -10.77
CA SER A 73 -16.72 -11.93 -9.32
C SER A 73 -15.50 -12.07 -8.37
N GLY A 74 -14.26 -11.95 -8.85
CA GLY A 74 -13.05 -11.96 -8.03
C GLY A 74 -12.57 -10.55 -7.68
N GLY A 75 -13.29 -9.86 -6.79
CA GLY A 75 -13.02 -8.45 -6.43
C GLY A 75 -11.58 -8.17 -6.01
N GLY A 76 -11.01 -7.09 -6.54
CA GLY A 76 -9.66 -6.60 -6.24
C GLY A 76 -9.50 -6.01 -4.84
N LEU A 77 -8.46 -5.20 -4.67
CA LEU A 77 -8.14 -4.56 -3.38
C LEU A 77 -9.32 -3.72 -2.89
N GLN A 78 -9.78 -3.99 -1.67
CA GLN A 78 -10.93 -3.33 -1.04
C GLN A 78 -10.48 -2.44 0.13
N GLY A 79 -9.54 -2.91 0.94
CA GLY A 79 -9.03 -2.16 2.09
C GLY A 79 -7.53 -1.98 2.03
N VAL A 80 -7.07 -0.77 2.37
CA VAL A 80 -5.64 -0.46 2.55
C VAL A 80 -5.44 0.21 3.91
N THR A 81 -4.53 -0.35 4.69
CA THR A 81 -4.02 0.27 5.91
C THR A 81 -2.58 0.67 5.70
N VAL A 82 -2.22 1.91 6.02
CA VAL A 82 -0.85 2.41 5.97
C VAL A 82 -0.46 2.90 7.35
N TRP A 83 0.59 2.31 7.92
CA TRP A 83 1.23 2.75 9.14
C TRP A 83 2.50 3.52 8.79
N TYR A 84 2.67 4.70 9.38
CA TYR A 84 3.92 5.43 9.32
C TYR A 84 4.34 5.95 10.70
N PRO A 85 5.63 5.88 11.06
CA PRO A 85 6.14 6.43 12.31
C PRO A 85 5.96 7.95 12.38
N MET A 86 5.60 8.46 13.55
CA MET A 86 5.37 9.89 13.81
C MET A 86 6.57 10.76 13.44
N GLU A 87 7.77 10.19 13.51
CA GLU A 87 9.05 10.82 13.20
C GLU A 87 9.19 11.27 11.74
N GLN A 88 8.30 10.84 10.84
CA GLN A 88 8.29 11.30 9.44
C GLN A 88 7.52 12.62 9.20
N GLU A 89 6.88 13.18 10.24
CA GLU A 89 6.12 14.45 10.23
C GLU A 89 5.18 14.65 9.01
N LEU A 90 4.81 15.90 8.70
CA LEU A 90 3.86 16.31 7.65
C LEU A 90 4.10 15.66 6.28
N GLY A 91 5.37 15.37 5.94
CA GLY A 91 5.74 14.80 4.64
C GLY A 91 5.22 13.38 4.41
N ALA A 92 5.07 12.56 5.47
CA ALA A 92 4.54 11.21 5.31
C ALA A 92 3.06 11.20 4.95
N LEU A 93 2.24 12.03 5.59
CA LEU A 93 0.80 12.06 5.30
C LEU A 93 0.52 12.50 3.85
N GLU A 94 1.25 13.51 3.37
CA GLU A 94 1.15 13.97 1.98
C GLU A 94 1.59 12.89 0.99
N ALA A 95 2.73 12.24 1.26
CA ALA A 95 3.25 11.15 0.43
C ALA A 95 2.30 9.95 0.39
N VAL A 96 1.77 9.52 1.54
CA VAL A 96 0.78 8.43 1.64
C VAL A 96 -0.51 8.80 0.92
N SER A 97 -1.00 10.03 1.10
CA SER A 97 -2.20 10.50 0.42
C SER A 97 -2.03 10.50 -1.11
N SER A 98 -0.87 10.96 -1.59
CA SER A 98 -0.51 10.93 -3.02
C SER A 98 -0.43 9.49 -3.56
N ALA A 99 0.18 8.59 -2.79
CA ALA A 99 0.26 7.17 -3.12
C ALA A 99 -1.13 6.51 -3.22
N LEU A 100 -2.08 6.88 -2.35
CA LEU A 100 -3.41 6.26 -2.31
C LEU A 100 -4.41 6.90 -3.28
N ALA A 101 -4.21 8.16 -3.68
CA ALA A 101 -5.14 8.91 -4.51
C ALA A 101 -5.52 8.17 -5.81
N GLY A 102 -4.55 7.46 -6.40
CA GLY A 102 -4.76 6.65 -7.59
C GLY A 102 -5.77 5.52 -7.36
N ALA A 103 -5.72 4.83 -6.21
CA ALA A 103 -6.56 3.68 -5.90
C ALA A 103 -7.89 4.03 -5.21
N ALA A 104 -7.95 5.20 -4.57
CA ALA A 104 -9.06 5.64 -3.72
C ALA A 104 -10.48 5.43 -4.31
N PRO A 105 -10.75 5.63 -5.61
CA PRO A 105 -12.10 5.42 -6.17
C PRO A 105 -12.61 3.98 -6.10
N TRP A 106 -11.73 3.01 -5.90
CA TRP A 106 -12.06 1.58 -5.88
C TRP A 106 -11.95 0.94 -4.50
N LEU A 107 -11.41 1.66 -3.52
CA LEU A 107 -11.27 1.19 -2.15
C LEU A 107 -12.56 1.43 -1.37
N GLU A 108 -12.94 0.44 -0.58
CA GLU A 108 -14.03 0.51 0.39
C GLU A 108 -13.52 1.09 1.72
N GLU A 109 -12.24 0.87 2.04
CA GLU A 109 -11.62 1.29 3.29
C GLU A 109 -10.19 1.80 3.07
N VAL A 110 -9.89 2.97 3.64
CA VAL A 110 -8.55 3.53 3.71
C VAL A 110 -8.30 3.93 5.14
N CYS A 111 -7.30 3.31 5.76
CA CYS A 111 -6.84 3.65 7.10
C CYS A 111 -5.39 4.15 7.03
N ILE A 112 -5.15 5.36 7.51
CA ILE A 112 -3.81 5.93 7.64
C ILE A 112 -3.58 6.13 9.14
N VAL A 113 -2.58 5.44 9.68
CA VAL A 113 -2.31 5.40 11.11
C VAL A 113 -0.92 5.94 11.40
N ASP A 114 -0.86 6.88 12.33
CA ASP A 114 0.38 7.37 12.91
C ASP A 114 0.87 6.41 14.00
N GLY A 115 2.08 5.88 13.83
CA GLY A 115 2.70 4.94 14.76
C GLY A 115 3.44 3.81 14.06
N TRP A 116 4.19 3.04 14.84
CA TRP A 116 4.75 1.78 14.37
C TRP A 116 3.66 0.71 14.36
N ALA A 117 3.66 -0.18 13.37
CA ALA A 117 2.60 -1.19 13.25
C ALA A 117 2.58 -2.22 14.42
N HIS A 118 3.51 -2.11 15.38
CA HIS A 118 3.52 -2.89 16.63
C HIS A 118 2.96 -2.15 17.86
N ASP A 119 2.60 -0.86 17.78
CA ASP A 119 2.15 -0.08 18.95
C ASP A 119 0.68 -0.30 19.36
N GLY A 120 -0.06 -1.15 18.64
CA GLY A 120 -1.42 -1.50 19.05
C GLY A 120 -2.11 -2.42 18.05
N ALA A 121 -2.08 -3.72 18.36
CA ALA A 121 -2.66 -4.82 17.60
C ALA A 121 -1.89 -5.22 16.34
N GLY A 122 -0.78 -5.92 16.54
CA GLY A 122 -0.43 -6.98 15.60
C GLY A 122 -1.54 -8.04 15.64
N LEU A 123 -2.30 -8.15 14.55
CA LEU A 123 -2.84 -9.37 13.90
C LEU A 123 -3.76 -8.99 12.73
#